data_AF-A0A7J2L3R6-F1
#
_entry.id   AF-A0A7J2L3R6-F1
#
_cell.length_a   1.000
_cell.length_b   1.000
_cell.length_c   1.000
_cell.angle_alpha   90.00
_cell.angle_beta   90.00
_cell.angle_gamma   90.00
#
_symmetry.space_group_name_H-M   'P 1'
#
loop_
_entity.id
_entity.type
_entity.pdbx_description
1 polymer ?
#
loop_
_entity_poly.entity_id
_entity_poly.type
_entity_poly.pdbx_seq_one_letter_code
_entity_poly.pdbx_strand_id
1 'polypeptide(L)'
;MKENVQKIGEKFVESVMEAVREKVKQEAIRLIVREAALKIAKYLGMMKKEYSVHKEMGVVVREKIDETDKVDIFVIFRPPEWIEIRSLLASSSEISREILKECNVLEMLMMLSNDFAELSFCIDREGNIFAKQNILVGALTFDVFKEEYDAVYVSAVIFRKDVLPKIRKCIKDYEEIKDAYSGII
;
A
#
# COMPACT_ATOMS: atom_id res chain seq x y z
N MET A 1 -37.74 26.35 35.89
CA MET A 1 -37.20 27.31 34.89
C MET A 1 -35.68 27.46 34.96
N LYS A 2 -35.07 27.63 36.15
CA LYS A 2 -33.60 27.71 36.31
C LYS A 2 -32.84 26.45 35.87
N GLU A 3 -33.35 25.25 36.16
CA GLU A 3 -32.70 23.98 35.75
C GLU A 3 -32.64 23.77 34.22
N ASN A 4 -33.63 24.25 33.46
CA ASN A 4 -33.61 24.11 31.99
C ASN A 4 -32.59 25.03 31.34
N VAL A 5 -32.37 26.23 31.88
CA VAL A 5 -31.34 27.17 31.39
C VAL A 5 -29.94 26.63 31.67
N GLN A 6 -29.73 26.01 32.83
CA GLN A 6 -28.46 25.39 33.21
C GLN A 6 -28.11 24.20 32.31
N LYS A 7 -29.06 23.30 32.04
CA LYS A 7 -28.88 22.17 31.11
C LYS A 7 -28.61 22.59 29.67
N ILE A 8 -29.19 23.71 29.22
CA ILE A 8 -28.92 24.27 27.88
C ILE A 8 -27.51 24.86 27.82
N GLY A 9 -27.06 25.55 28.87
CA GLY A 9 -25.71 26.07 28.98
C GLY A 9 -24.66 24.96 28.99
N GLU A 10 -24.89 23.87 29.73
CA GLU A 10 -24.01 22.70 29.77
C GLU A 10 -23.87 22.03 28.39
N LYS A 11 -24.99 21.80 27.69
CA LYS A 11 -24.97 21.24 26.32
C LYS A 11 -24.28 22.14 25.30
N PHE A 12 -24.41 23.46 25.43
CA PHE A 12 -23.73 24.41 24.57
C PHE A 12 -22.22 24.44 24.82
N VAL A 13 -21.80 24.41 26.09
CA VAL A 13 -20.38 24.31 26.45
C VAL A 13 -19.79 22.98 25.94
N GLU A 14 -20.51 21.87 26.10
CA GLU A 14 -20.08 20.56 25.62
C GLU A 14 -19.88 20.54 24.10
N SER A 15 -20.83 21.08 23.32
CA SER A 15 -20.72 21.13 21.85
C SER A 15 -19.60 22.05 21.37
N VAL A 16 -19.38 23.18 22.04
CA VAL A 16 -18.24 24.07 21.75
C VAL A 16 -16.92 23.38 22.06
N MET A 17 -16.81 22.67 23.19
CA MET A 17 -15.61 21.93 23.56
C MET A 17 -15.33 20.79 22.57
N GLU A 18 -16.36 20.11 22.07
CA GLU A 18 -16.24 19.07 21.06
C GLU A 18 -15.73 19.63 19.72
N ALA A 19 -16.28 20.76 19.27
CA ALA A 19 -15.81 21.45 18.07
C ALA A 19 -14.35 21.94 18.20
N VAL A 20 -13.96 22.44 19.37
CA VAL A 20 -12.58 22.83 19.65
C VAL A 20 -11.65 21.61 19.62
N ARG A 21 -12.03 20.50 20.25
CA ARG A 21 -11.25 19.24 20.23
C ARG A 21 -11.04 18.73 18.81
N GLU A 22 -12.09 18.74 17.99
CA GLU A 22 -11.99 18.28 16.60
C GLU A 22 -11.07 19.19 15.78
N LYS A 23 -11.17 20.51 15.95
CA LYS A 23 -10.27 21.46 15.26
C LYS A 23 -8.81 21.30 15.68
N VAL A 24 -8.56 21.09 16.98
CA VAL A 24 -7.21 20.82 17.50
C VAL A 24 -6.65 19.52 16.92
N LYS A 25 -7.47 18.47 16.84
CA LYS A 25 -7.10 17.18 16.25
C LYS A 25 -6.75 17.32 14.76
N GLN A 26 -7.54 18.07 14.00
CA GLN A 26 -7.28 18.32 12.58
C GLN A 26 -5.96 19.06 12.35
N GLU A 27 -5.69 20.10 13.14
CA GLU A 27 -4.43 20.84 13.01
C GLU A 27 -3.23 20.00 13.44
N ALA A 28 -3.37 19.16 14.47
CA ALA A 28 -2.34 18.20 14.88
C ALA A 28 -2.02 17.20 13.75
N ILE A 29 -3.04 16.59 13.12
CA ILE A 29 -2.86 15.69 11.98
C ILE A 29 -2.14 16.43 10.84
N ARG A 30 -2.54 17.66 10.53
CA ARG A 30 -1.93 18.46 9.46
C ARG A 30 -0.44 18.71 9.70
N LEU A 31 -0.05 19.01 10.94
CA LEU A 31 1.36 19.20 11.31
C LEU A 31 2.16 17.90 11.19
N ILE A 32 1.60 16.78 11.66
CA ILE A 32 2.22 15.45 11.55
C ILE A 32 2.44 15.08 10.07
N VAL A 33 1.42 15.28 9.22
CA VAL A 33 1.51 15.03 7.77
C VAL A 33 2.63 15.87 7.14
N ARG A 34 2.69 17.15 7.49
CA ARG A 34 3.70 18.07 6.93
C ARG A 34 5.12 17.65 7.33
N GLU A 35 5.33 17.28 8.60
CA GLU A 35 6.63 16.81 9.07
C GLU A 35 7.04 15.50 8.37
N ALA A 36 6.11 14.54 8.28
CA ALA A 36 6.32 13.28 7.57
C ALA A 36 6.69 13.51 6.09
N ALA A 37 5.96 14.41 5.39
CA ALA A 37 6.22 14.73 4.00
C ALA A 37 7.63 15.33 3.78
N LEU A 38 8.08 16.21 4.67
CA LEU A 38 9.44 16.77 4.61
C LEU A 38 10.51 15.69 4.82
N LYS A 39 10.30 14.77 5.76
CA LYS A 39 11.20 13.63 5.99
C LYS A 39 11.25 12.71 4.76
N ILE A 40 10.10 12.33 4.22
CA ILE A 40 10.01 11.49 3.01
C ILE A 40 10.75 12.15 1.84
N ALA A 41 10.51 13.44 1.58
CA ALA A 41 11.20 14.17 0.52
C ALA A 41 12.72 14.17 0.70
N LYS A 42 13.18 14.42 1.95
CA LYS A 42 14.61 14.36 2.29
C LYS A 42 15.19 12.96 2.05
N TYR A 43 14.51 11.91 2.51
CA TYR A 43 15.00 10.54 2.41
C TYR A 43 15.05 10.05 0.95
N LEU A 44 14.03 10.36 0.15
CA LEU A 44 14.05 10.10 -1.29
C LEU A 44 15.21 10.85 -1.98
N GLY A 45 15.49 12.09 -1.57
CA GLY A 45 16.66 12.85 -2.03
C GLY A 45 18.00 12.17 -1.68
N MET A 46 18.14 11.67 -0.45
CA MET A 46 19.33 10.91 -0.02
C MET A 46 19.49 9.61 -0.82
N MET A 47 18.38 8.97 -1.19
CA MET A 47 18.35 7.78 -2.05
C MET A 47 18.48 8.10 -3.55
N LYS A 48 18.61 9.38 -3.92
CA LYS A 48 18.67 9.87 -5.31
C LYS A 48 17.48 9.40 -6.17
N LYS A 49 16.29 9.37 -5.58
CA LYS A 49 15.04 8.98 -6.26
C LYS A 49 14.32 10.20 -6.80
N GLU A 50 13.89 10.10 -8.06
CA GLU A 50 12.97 11.06 -8.66
C GLU A 50 11.53 10.68 -8.34
N TYR A 51 10.73 11.65 -7.89
CA TYR A 51 9.34 11.41 -7.50
C TYR A 51 8.43 12.53 -7.96
N SER A 52 7.14 12.21 -8.12
CA SER A 52 6.08 13.20 -8.34
C SER A 52 5.06 13.14 -7.22
N VAL A 53 4.33 14.24 -7.03
CA VAL A 53 3.25 14.31 -6.03
C VAL A 53 2.09 13.46 -6.50
N HIS A 54 1.61 12.55 -5.65
CA HIS A 54 0.47 11.68 -5.92
C HIS A 54 -0.65 11.98 -4.92
N LYS A 55 -1.70 12.67 -5.40
CA LYS A 55 -2.79 13.20 -4.55
C LYS A 55 -2.24 14.11 -3.43
N GLU A 56 -3.10 14.74 -2.64
CA GLU A 56 -2.68 15.75 -1.65
C GLU A 56 -1.82 15.22 -0.49
N MET A 57 -1.58 13.90 -0.41
CA MET A 57 -0.95 13.25 0.76
C MET A 57 0.03 12.12 0.41
N GLY A 58 0.60 12.11 -0.78
CA GLY A 58 1.58 11.08 -1.15
C GLY A 58 2.51 11.48 -2.30
N VAL A 59 3.47 10.60 -2.54
CA VAL A 59 4.38 10.68 -3.68
C VAL A 59 4.42 9.35 -4.41
N VAL A 60 4.77 9.38 -5.69
CA VAL A 60 5.03 8.20 -6.49
C VAL A 60 6.44 8.27 -7.05
N VAL A 61 7.17 7.17 -6.90
CA VAL A 61 8.51 6.96 -7.46
C VAL A 61 8.38 5.92 -8.56
N ARG A 62 8.92 6.23 -9.74
CA ARG A 62 8.95 5.27 -10.86
C ARG A 62 10.30 4.60 -10.92
N GLU A 63 10.37 3.36 -10.46
CA GLU A 63 11.57 2.54 -10.46
C GLU A 63 11.71 1.77 -11.77
N LYS A 64 12.96 1.50 -12.17
CA LYS A 64 13.28 0.57 -13.25
C LYS A 64 13.56 -0.82 -12.66
N ILE A 65 12.95 -1.85 -13.24
CA ILE A 65 13.24 -3.26 -12.93
C ILE A 65 14.26 -3.81 -13.94
N ASP A 66 14.06 -3.47 -15.21
CA ASP A 66 15.00 -3.71 -16.31
C ASP A 66 14.90 -2.58 -17.36
N GLU A 67 15.43 -2.79 -18.56
CA GLU A 67 15.41 -1.79 -19.65
C GLU A 67 13.99 -1.44 -20.12
N THR A 68 13.07 -2.40 -20.02
CA THR A 68 11.71 -2.32 -20.54
C THR A 68 10.66 -2.20 -19.45
N ASP A 69 10.91 -2.79 -18.29
CA ASP A 69 9.95 -2.90 -17.19
C ASP A 69 10.21 -1.87 -16.09
N LYS A 70 9.11 -1.31 -15.60
CA LYS A 70 9.08 -0.26 -14.58
C LYS A 70 7.99 -0.54 -13.59
N VAL A 71 8.19 -0.05 -12.38
CA VAL A 71 7.20 -0.17 -11.31
C VAL A 71 7.01 1.16 -10.60
N ASP A 72 5.74 1.50 -10.34
CA ASP A 72 5.37 2.69 -9.59
C ASP A 72 5.24 2.32 -8.10
N ILE A 73 6.12 2.88 -7.27
CA ILE A 73 6.10 2.73 -5.82
C ILE A 73 5.47 3.99 -5.22
N PHE A 74 4.36 3.80 -4.50
CA PHE A 74 3.61 4.86 -3.85
C PHE A 74 4.00 4.95 -2.38
N VAL A 75 4.31 6.16 -1.91
CA VAL A 75 4.49 6.47 -0.48
C VAL A 75 3.35 7.40 -0.08
N ILE A 76 2.41 6.92 0.73
CA ILE A 76 1.14 7.57 1.01
C ILE A 76 0.94 7.71 2.52
N PHE A 77 0.56 8.90 2.97
CA PHE A 77 0.13 9.08 4.34
C PHE A 77 -1.25 8.45 4.57
N ARG A 78 -1.34 7.63 5.62
CA ARG A 78 -2.57 7.00 6.11
C ARG A 78 -2.87 7.56 7.50
N PRO A 79 -3.81 8.51 7.62
CA PRO A 79 -4.20 9.05 8.92
C PRO A 79 -4.63 7.94 9.89
N PRO A 80 -4.35 8.08 11.20
CA PRO A 80 -3.84 9.31 11.84
C PRO A 80 -2.31 9.49 11.80
N GLU A 81 -1.53 8.42 11.67
CA GLU A 81 -0.08 8.48 11.94
C GLU A 81 0.73 7.39 11.22
N TRP A 82 0.24 6.89 10.08
CA TRP A 82 0.92 5.84 9.32
C TRP A 82 1.37 6.34 7.95
N ILE A 83 2.45 5.76 7.45
CA ILE A 83 2.91 5.90 6.08
C ILE A 83 2.85 4.52 5.45
N GLU A 84 2.15 4.39 4.34
CA GLU A 84 2.07 3.18 3.56
C GLU A 84 3.01 3.31 2.36
N ILE A 85 3.93 2.37 2.20
CA ILE A 85 4.73 2.20 0.98
C ILE A 85 4.14 1.00 0.25
N ARG A 86 3.75 1.16 -1.01
CA ARG A 86 3.15 0.06 -1.77
C ARG A 86 3.40 0.11 -3.26
N SER A 87 3.32 -1.05 -3.89
CA SER A 87 3.35 -1.21 -5.34
C SER A 87 2.28 -2.19 -5.79
N LEU A 88 1.57 -1.87 -6.89
CA LEU A 88 0.70 -2.82 -7.57
C LEU A 88 1.55 -3.80 -8.38
N LEU A 89 1.38 -5.08 -8.12
CA LEU A 89 2.14 -6.16 -8.77
C LEU A 89 1.39 -6.78 -9.93
N ALA A 90 0.09 -7.04 -9.73
CA ALA A 90 -0.84 -7.48 -10.76
C ALA A 90 -2.26 -7.06 -10.40
N SER A 91 -3.02 -6.57 -11.37
CA SER A 91 -4.44 -6.30 -11.17
C SER A 91 -5.29 -7.57 -11.27
N SER A 92 -6.52 -7.50 -10.74
CA SER A 92 -7.52 -8.56 -10.90
C SER A 92 -7.95 -8.79 -12.36
N SER A 93 -7.68 -7.83 -13.27
CA SER A 93 -7.87 -8.00 -14.70
C SER A 93 -6.72 -8.75 -15.38
N GLU A 94 -5.52 -8.72 -14.78
CA GLU A 94 -4.36 -9.51 -15.25
C GLU A 94 -4.40 -10.94 -14.69
N ILE A 95 -4.81 -11.09 -13.43
CA ILE A 95 -4.89 -12.39 -12.75
C ILE A 95 -6.24 -12.47 -12.03
N SER A 96 -7.17 -13.26 -12.59
CA SER A 96 -8.51 -13.42 -12.02
C SER A 96 -8.48 -14.24 -10.72
N ARG A 97 -9.54 -14.15 -9.91
CA ARG A 97 -9.69 -14.96 -8.68
C ARG A 97 -9.71 -16.47 -8.94
N GLU A 98 -10.25 -16.90 -10.08
CA GLU A 98 -10.23 -18.31 -10.51
C GLU A 98 -8.80 -18.76 -10.70
N ILE A 99 -8.00 -18.00 -11.46
CA ILE A 99 -6.58 -18.26 -11.70
C ILE A 99 -5.77 -18.24 -10.40
N LEU A 100 -6.01 -17.27 -9.50
CA LEU A 100 -5.31 -17.21 -8.21
C LEU A 100 -5.45 -18.53 -7.42
N LYS A 101 -6.62 -19.17 -7.52
CA LYS A 101 -6.91 -20.44 -6.87
C LYS A 101 -6.31 -21.62 -7.62
N GLU A 102 -6.58 -21.74 -8.91
CA GLU A 102 -6.11 -22.88 -9.73
C GLU A 102 -4.59 -22.95 -9.80
N CYS A 103 -3.91 -21.79 -9.80
CA CYS A 103 -2.46 -21.72 -9.82
C CYS A 103 -1.81 -21.63 -8.43
N ASN A 104 -2.55 -21.86 -7.34
CA ASN A 104 -2.08 -21.79 -5.96
C ASN A 104 -1.24 -20.53 -5.64
N VAL A 105 -1.63 -19.40 -6.23
CA VAL A 105 -0.83 -18.16 -6.15
C VAL A 105 -0.75 -17.66 -4.72
N LEU A 106 -1.85 -17.76 -3.97
CA LEU A 106 -1.89 -17.31 -2.57
C LEU A 106 -0.90 -18.08 -1.70
N GLU A 107 -0.87 -19.40 -1.81
CA GLU A 107 0.05 -20.25 -1.04
C GLU A 107 1.51 -19.91 -1.36
N MET A 108 1.84 -19.80 -2.65
CA MET A 108 3.18 -19.39 -3.09
C MET A 108 3.59 -18.03 -2.51
N LEU A 109 2.72 -17.02 -2.58
CA LEU A 109 3.02 -15.68 -2.04
C LEU A 109 3.19 -15.69 -0.51
N MET A 110 2.39 -16.48 0.20
CA MET A 110 2.52 -16.64 1.65
C MET A 110 3.82 -17.35 2.04
N MET A 111 4.21 -18.40 1.32
CA MET A 111 5.49 -19.07 1.53
C MET A 111 6.66 -18.11 1.30
N LEU A 112 6.64 -17.35 0.20
CA LEU A 112 7.69 -16.35 -0.07
C LEU A 112 7.77 -15.27 1.02
N SER A 113 6.63 -14.79 1.51
CA SER A 113 6.62 -13.80 2.60
C SER A 113 7.09 -14.37 3.94
N ASN A 114 6.98 -15.68 4.14
CA ASN A 114 7.51 -16.38 5.31
C ASN A 114 9.02 -16.62 5.19
N ASP A 115 9.48 -17.01 4.00
CA ASP A 115 10.87 -17.44 3.78
C ASP A 115 11.83 -16.24 3.67
N PHE A 116 11.31 -15.07 3.28
CA PHE A 116 12.09 -13.85 3.09
C PHE A 116 11.46 -12.69 3.86
N ALA A 117 12.15 -12.23 4.91
CA ALA A 117 11.64 -11.21 5.82
C ALA A 117 11.37 -9.86 5.13
N GLU A 118 12.11 -9.54 4.06
CA GLU A 118 11.89 -8.33 3.26
C GLU A 118 10.69 -8.41 2.30
N LEU A 119 10.06 -9.57 2.13
CA LEU A 119 8.94 -9.73 1.19
C LEU A 119 7.60 -9.57 1.91
N SER A 120 6.77 -8.68 1.39
CA SER A 120 5.44 -8.43 1.95
C SER A 120 4.40 -8.37 0.84
N PHE A 121 3.89 -9.54 0.48
CA PHE A 121 2.82 -9.67 -0.50
C PHE A 121 1.45 -9.61 0.17
N CYS A 122 0.52 -8.86 -0.43
CA CYS A 122 -0.87 -8.84 0.01
C CYS A 122 -1.84 -8.84 -1.17
N ILE A 123 -3.06 -9.32 -0.94
CA ILE A 123 -4.14 -9.31 -1.92
C ILE A 123 -5.30 -8.52 -1.33
N ASP A 124 -5.85 -7.59 -2.11
CA ASP A 124 -7.03 -6.82 -1.68
C ASP A 124 -8.35 -7.56 -1.93
N ARG A 125 -9.47 -6.90 -1.59
CA ARG A 125 -10.81 -7.46 -1.79
C ARG A 125 -11.20 -7.59 -3.27
N GLU A 126 -10.56 -6.88 -4.17
CA GLU A 126 -10.81 -6.96 -5.61
C GLU A 126 -9.98 -8.07 -6.26
N GLY A 127 -8.97 -8.59 -5.56
CA GLY A 127 -8.05 -9.60 -6.07
C GLY A 127 -6.78 -9.01 -6.67
N ASN A 128 -6.52 -7.70 -6.49
CA ASN A 128 -5.27 -7.09 -6.90
C ASN A 128 -4.15 -7.53 -5.94
N ILE A 129 -2.98 -7.85 -6.49
CA ILE A 129 -1.79 -8.25 -5.75
C ILE A 129 -0.90 -7.03 -5.57
N PHE A 130 -0.43 -6.80 -4.34
CA PHE A 130 0.48 -5.72 -3.99
C PHE A 130 1.71 -6.22 -3.23
N ALA A 131 2.77 -5.44 -3.30
CA ALA A 131 3.79 -5.39 -2.25
C ALA A 131 3.47 -4.19 -1.34
N LYS A 132 3.51 -4.36 -0.02
CA LYS A 132 3.12 -3.30 0.92
C LYS A 132 3.89 -3.33 2.24
N GLN A 133 4.34 -2.16 2.70
CA GLN A 133 4.89 -1.94 4.03
C GLN A 133 4.26 -0.72 4.71
N ASN A 134 4.28 -0.68 6.05
CA ASN A 134 3.76 0.45 6.82
C ASN A 134 4.76 0.92 7.88
N ILE A 135 4.91 2.23 8.00
CA ILE A 135 5.79 2.88 8.98
C ILE A 135 4.93 3.78 9.86
N LEU A 136 5.07 3.63 11.18
CA LEU A 136 4.52 4.60 12.12
C LEU A 136 5.30 5.92 11.98
N VAL A 137 4.61 7.06 11.86
CA VAL A 137 5.27 8.36 11.66
C VAL A 137 6.27 8.69 12.77
N GLY A 138 5.96 8.29 14.01
CA GLY A 138 6.88 8.43 15.15
C GLY A 138 8.17 7.61 15.03
N ALA A 139 8.17 6.53 14.24
CA ALA A 139 9.33 5.67 13.97
C ALA A 139 10.03 6.00 12.63
N LEU A 140 9.62 7.07 11.93
CA LEU A 140 10.11 7.43 10.60
C LEU A 140 11.55 7.98 10.63
N THR A 141 12.51 7.07 10.72
CA THR A 141 13.94 7.32 10.51
C THR A 141 14.33 7.03 9.05
N PHE A 142 15.51 7.48 8.64
CA PHE A 142 16.01 7.21 7.29
C PHE A 142 16.20 5.71 7.04
N ASP A 143 16.80 5.00 7.99
CA ASP A 143 17.11 3.58 7.85
C ASP A 143 15.85 2.73 7.74
N VAL A 144 14.86 2.99 8.61
CA VAL A 144 13.54 2.34 8.54
C VAL A 144 12.85 2.66 7.21
N PHE A 145 12.85 3.93 6.78
CA PHE A 145 12.23 4.28 5.50
C PHE A 145 12.90 3.56 4.32
N LYS A 146 14.23 3.53 4.29
CA LYS A 146 15.00 2.89 3.24
C LYS A 146 14.73 1.38 3.21
N GLU A 147 14.77 0.73 4.36
CA GLU A 147 14.52 -0.71 4.50
C GLU A 147 13.14 -1.10 3.97
N GLU A 148 12.09 -0.39 4.42
CA GLU A 148 10.71 -0.67 4.00
C GLU A 148 10.46 -0.31 2.53
N TYR A 149 11.13 0.72 2.02
CA TYR A 149 11.09 1.08 0.61
C TYR A 149 11.74 -0.01 -0.26
N ASP A 150 12.95 -0.44 0.12
CA ASP A 150 13.71 -1.45 -0.60
C ASP A 150 12.99 -2.81 -0.56
N ALA A 151 12.34 -3.16 0.55
CA ALA A 151 11.48 -4.33 0.69
C ALA A 151 10.36 -4.37 -0.37
N VAL A 152 9.65 -3.24 -0.56
CA VAL A 152 8.60 -3.12 -1.60
C VAL A 152 9.19 -3.21 -3.00
N TYR A 153 10.35 -2.57 -3.25
CA TYR A 153 11.04 -2.64 -4.54
C TYR A 153 11.49 -4.07 -4.87
N VAL A 154 12.17 -4.74 -3.94
CA VAL A 154 12.66 -6.12 -4.11
C VAL A 154 11.50 -7.09 -4.33
N SER A 155 10.40 -6.93 -3.57
CA SER A 155 9.17 -7.69 -3.78
C SER A 155 8.63 -7.52 -5.20
N ALA A 156 8.64 -6.29 -5.75
CA ALA A 156 8.22 -6.05 -7.12
C ALA A 156 9.15 -6.68 -8.15
N VAL A 157 10.47 -6.63 -7.93
CA VAL A 157 11.47 -7.26 -8.81
C VAL A 157 11.27 -8.78 -8.85
N ILE A 158 11.21 -9.43 -7.69
CA ILE A 158 11.00 -10.89 -7.58
C ILE A 158 9.66 -11.28 -8.18
N PHE A 159 8.61 -10.50 -7.92
CA PHE A 159 7.31 -10.78 -8.49
C PHE A 159 7.34 -10.76 -10.02
N ARG A 160 7.96 -9.73 -10.62
CA ARG A 160 8.03 -9.60 -12.08
C ARG A 160 8.92 -10.65 -12.74
N LYS A 161 10.07 -10.96 -12.12
CA LYS A 161 11.08 -11.85 -12.72
C LYS A 161 10.82 -13.33 -12.48
N ASP A 162 10.29 -13.71 -11.32
CA ASP A 162 10.23 -15.12 -10.89
C ASP A 162 8.82 -15.62 -10.68
N VAL A 163 7.92 -14.79 -10.14
CA VAL A 163 6.55 -15.21 -9.78
C VAL A 163 5.60 -15.10 -10.97
N LEU A 164 5.54 -13.93 -11.60
CA LEU A 164 4.62 -13.64 -12.70
C LEU A 164 4.81 -14.59 -13.91
N PRO A 165 6.04 -14.96 -14.32
CA PRO A 165 6.23 -15.93 -15.40
C PRO A 165 5.67 -17.33 -15.05
N LYS A 166 5.79 -17.77 -13.79
CA LYS A 166 5.21 -19.04 -13.33
C LYS A 166 3.68 -19.00 -13.37
N ILE A 167 3.09 -17.88 -12.94
CA ILE A 167 1.63 -17.69 -13.01
C ILE A 167 1.18 -17.70 -14.48
N ARG A 168 1.85 -16.97 -15.37
CA ARG A 168 1.52 -16.94 -16.81
C ARG A 168 1.60 -18.33 -17.45
N LYS A 169 2.61 -19.13 -17.08
CA LYS A 169 2.70 -20.51 -17.54
C LYS A 169 1.51 -21.35 -17.07
N CYS A 170 1.16 -21.27 -15.79
CA CYS A 170 0.01 -21.99 -15.25
C CYS A 170 -1.32 -21.57 -15.89
N ILE A 171 -1.53 -20.27 -16.15
CA ILE A 171 -2.72 -19.77 -16.87
C ILE A 171 -2.83 -20.45 -18.24
N LYS A 172 -1.72 -20.45 -19.00
CA LYS A 172 -1.68 -21.05 -20.33
C LYS A 172 -2.03 -22.54 -20.28
N ASP A 173 -1.41 -23.28 -19.36
CA ASP A 173 -1.64 -24.71 -19.19
C ASP A 173 -3.12 -24.99 -18.79
N TYR A 174 -3.71 -24.15 -17.94
CA TYR A 174 -5.11 -24.24 -17.52
C TYR A 174 -6.10 -23.96 -18.66
N GLU A 175 -5.85 -22.91 -19.46
CA GLU A 175 -6.69 -22.56 -20.61
C GLU A 175 -6.65 -23.64 -21.69
N GLU A 176 -5.48 -24.20 -21.99
CA GLU A 176 -5.34 -25.32 -22.93
C GLU A 176 -6.16 -26.54 -22.50
N ILE A 177 -6.15 -26.87 -21.21
CA ILE A 177 -6.96 -27.96 -20.66
C ILE A 177 -8.45 -27.61 -20.76
N LYS A 178 -8.85 -26.41 -20.34
CA LYS A 178 -10.26 -25.98 -20.36
C LYS A 178 -10.86 -26.01 -21.77
N ASP A 179 -10.11 -25.57 -22.77
CA ASP A 179 -10.53 -25.59 -24.17
C ASP A 179 -10.66 -27.02 -24.71
N ALA A 180 -9.69 -27.89 -24.38
CA ALA A 180 -9.73 -29.29 -24.77
C ALA A 180 -10.98 -30.00 -24.21
N TYR A 181 -11.37 -29.72 -22.96
CA TYR A 181 -12.59 -30.29 -22.36
C TYR A 181 -13.87 -29.64 -22.87
N SER A 182 -13.87 -28.33 -23.14
CA SER A 182 -15.06 -27.62 -23.63
C SER A 182 -15.42 -28.02 -25.07
N GLY A 183 -14.44 -28.43 -25.88
CA GLY A 183 -14.66 -28.94 -27.24
C GLY A 183 -15.11 -30.41 -27.32
N ILE A 184 -15.18 -31.11 -26.18
CA ILE A 184 -15.67 -32.51 -26.08
C ILE A 184 -17.17 -32.55 -25.75
N ILE A 185 -17.77 -31.44 -25.32
CA ILE A 185 -19.20 -31.28 -25.01
C ILE A 185 -19.93 -30.68 -26.22
#